data_AF-A0A352HQZ3-F1
#
_entry.id   AF-A0A352HQZ3-F1
#
_cell.length_a   1.000
_cell.length_b   1.000
_cell.length_c   1.000
_cell.angle_alpha   90.00
_cell.angle_beta   90.00
_cell.angle_gamma   90.00
#
_symmetry.space_group_name_H-M   'P 1'
#
loop_
_entity.id
_entity.type
_entity.pdbx_description
1 polymer ?
#
loop_
_entity_poly.entity_id
_entity_poly.type
_entity_poly.pdbx_seq_one_letter_code
_entity_poly.pdbx_strand_id
1 'polypeptide(L)'
;MKRDKIGNMPKRDHRVVLPDFFGVGENLEAWQLGWQLDCKREAKSSVSKKIFNYYIVEMGMNFVFYYVEDGNFYGIHTEICPTPVFRFRKQPAECVIDQLGYADTHDYYQNDVLYWADSWSDIWDMVKIGGKPLVEVLQDAYIVNIS
;
A
#
# COMPACT_ATOMS: atom_id res chain seq x y z
N MET A 1 -40.19 3.59 -0.88
CA MET A 1 -38.81 3.14 -0.62
C MET A 1 -38.21 3.99 0.49
N LYS A 2 -37.94 3.39 1.65
CA LYS A 2 -37.25 4.07 2.74
C LYS A 2 -35.79 4.27 2.30
N ARG A 3 -35.29 5.49 2.39
CA ARG A 3 -33.85 5.79 2.27
C ARG A 3 -33.18 5.11 3.45
N ASP A 4 -32.39 4.08 3.19
CA ASP A 4 -31.55 3.49 4.23
C ASP A 4 -30.63 4.58 4.77
N LYS A 5 -30.69 4.74 6.09
CA LYS A 5 -29.84 5.68 6.83
C LYS A 5 -28.39 5.34 6.49
N ILE A 6 -27.62 6.36 6.10
CA ILE A 6 -26.15 6.31 6.05
C ILE A 6 -25.67 6.07 7.48
N GLY A 7 -25.63 4.80 7.88
CA GLY A 7 -25.38 4.37 9.25
C GLY A 7 -23.89 4.26 9.52
N ASN A 8 -23.41 5.04 10.50
CA ASN A 8 -22.16 4.86 11.24
C ASN A 8 -20.93 4.44 10.43
N MET A 9 -20.51 5.26 9.45
CA MET A 9 -19.09 5.22 9.09
C MET A 9 -18.30 5.84 10.26
N PRO A 10 -17.22 5.20 10.73
CA PRO A 10 -16.36 5.81 11.74
C PRO A 10 -15.90 7.18 11.25
N LYS A 11 -15.83 8.15 12.17
CA LYS A 11 -15.42 9.52 11.85
C LYS A 11 -14.00 9.46 11.27
N ARG A 12 -13.82 10.07 10.09
CA ARG A 12 -12.51 10.21 9.46
C ARG A 12 -11.63 11.16 10.28
N ASP A 13 -10.39 10.75 10.51
CA ASP A 13 -9.35 11.56 11.15
C ASP A 13 -8.62 12.37 10.08
N HIS A 14 -8.97 13.65 9.98
CA HIS A 14 -8.44 14.61 8.99
C HIS A 14 -7.12 15.27 9.40
N ARG A 15 -6.41 14.73 10.39
CA ARG A 15 -5.05 15.20 10.69
C ARG A 15 -4.17 14.99 9.47
N VAL A 16 -3.48 16.05 9.06
CA VAL A 16 -2.49 16.00 7.97
C VAL A 16 -1.31 15.15 8.42
N VAL A 17 -1.02 14.12 7.64
CA VAL A 17 0.15 13.24 7.80
C VAL A 17 1.30 13.75 6.95
N LEU A 18 1.01 14.09 5.69
CA LEU A 18 1.99 14.58 4.74
C LEU A 18 1.36 15.67 3.86
N PRO A 19 1.83 16.93 3.95
CA PRO A 19 1.30 17.99 3.12
C PRO A 19 1.64 17.80 1.64
N ASP A 20 0.78 18.37 0.79
CA ASP A 20 0.95 18.40 -0.68
C ASP A 20 1.25 17.03 -1.31
N PHE A 21 0.71 15.95 -0.73
CA PHE A 21 0.95 14.59 -1.21
C PHE A 21 0.30 14.35 -2.57
N PHE A 22 -0.93 14.82 -2.76
CA PHE A 22 -1.71 14.67 -4.00
C PHE A 22 -1.61 15.90 -4.92
N GLY A 23 -1.09 17.02 -4.42
CA GLY A 23 -1.02 18.29 -5.13
C GLY A 23 -1.00 19.47 -4.17
N VAL A 24 -0.82 20.69 -4.66
CA VAL A 24 -0.76 21.89 -3.82
C VAL A 24 -2.06 22.06 -3.02
N GLY A 25 -1.96 22.01 -1.69
CA GLY A 25 -3.08 22.07 -0.75
C GLY A 25 -3.83 20.75 -0.56
N GLU A 26 -3.46 19.69 -1.29
CA GLU A 26 -4.08 18.37 -1.22
C GLU A 26 -3.18 17.39 -0.45
N ASN A 27 -3.47 17.30 0.85
CA ASN A 27 -2.66 16.56 1.81
C ASN A 27 -3.05 15.08 1.89
N LEU A 28 -2.11 14.25 2.33
CA LEU A 28 -2.42 12.92 2.85
C LEU A 28 -2.88 13.04 4.31
N GLU A 29 -4.06 12.51 4.62
CA GLU A 29 -4.67 12.55 5.94
C GLU A 29 -4.62 11.18 6.64
N ALA A 30 -4.66 11.18 7.97
CA ALA A 30 -4.48 9.98 8.79
C ALA A 30 -5.49 8.85 8.49
N TRP A 31 -6.72 9.19 8.12
CA TRP A 31 -7.73 8.18 7.76
C TRP A 31 -7.42 7.42 6.46
N GLN A 32 -6.53 7.95 5.61
CA GLN A 32 -6.12 7.33 4.35
C GLN A 32 -5.00 6.30 4.52
N LEU A 33 -4.40 6.20 5.71
CA LEU A 33 -3.37 5.22 6.00
C LEU A 33 -3.95 3.82 6.25
N GLY A 34 -3.18 2.83 5.84
CA GLY A 34 -3.45 1.42 5.89
C GLY A 34 -4.68 0.96 5.12
N TRP A 35 -5.18 -0.22 5.52
CA TRP A 35 -6.28 -0.86 4.82
C TRP A 35 -7.56 -0.03 4.89
N GLN A 36 -8.00 0.42 3.72
CA GLN A 36 -9.25 1.17 3.57
C GLN A 36 -10.47 0.30 3.89
N LEU A 37 -11.61 0.95 4.12
CA LEU A 37 -12.83 0.26 4.55
C LEU A 37 -13.29 -0.78 3.52
N ASP A 38 -13.13 -0.49 2.24
CA ASP A 38 -13.53 -1.41 1.17
C ASP A 38 -12.59 -2.62 1.11
N CYS A 39 -11.28 -2.44 1.33
CA CYS A 39 -10.36 -3.56 1.49
C CYS A 39 -10.74 -4.51 2.62
N LYS A 40 -11.15 -3.93 3.77
CA LYS A 40 -11.62 -4.71 4.93
C LYS A 40 -12.92 -5.45 4.63
N ARG A 41 -13.82 -4.85 3.84
CA ARG A 41 -15.10 -5.44 3.44
C ARG A 41 -14.91 -6.60 2.45
N GLU A 42 -14.08 -6.41 1.43
CA GLU A 42 -13.77 -7.43 0.43
C GLU A 42 -13.11 -8.65 1.07
N ALA A 43 -12.08 -8.43 1.90
CA ALA A 43 -11.42 -9.49 2.65
C ALA A 43 -12.23 -10.02 3.85
N LYS A 44 -13.39 -9.42 4.14
CA LYS A 44 -14.27 -9.73 5.29
C LYS A 44 -13.50 -9.80 6.63
N SER A 45 -12.54 -8.90 6.81
CA SER A 45 -11.61 -8.92 7.95
C SER A 45 -11.06 -7.54 8.26
N SER A 46 -10.82 -7.26 9.54
CA SER A 46 -10.04 -6.10 10.01
C SER A 46 -8.60 -6.45 10.36
N VAL A 47 -8.22 -7.74 10.30
CA VAL A 47 -6.86 -8.21 10.61
C VAL A 47 -5.98 -8.03 9.38
N SER A 48 -4.95 -7.17 9.48
CA SER A 48 -4.08 -6.81 8.34
C SER A 48 -3.49 -8.02 7.62
N LYS A 49 -3.00 -9.04 8.33
CA LYS A 49 -2.46 -10.26 7.70
C LYS A 49 -3.49 -10.98 6.82
N LYS A 50 -4.74 -11.03 7.27
CA LYS A 50 -5.82 -11.68 6.50
C LYS A 50 -6.20 -10.87 5.27
N ILE A 51 -6.22 -9.54 5.39
CA ILE A 51 -6.50 -8.65 4.26
C ILE A 51 -5.38 -8.75 3.22
N PHE A 52 -4.13 -8.72 3.67
CA PHE A 52 -2.97 -8.94 2.80
C PHE A 52 -3.03 -10.30 2.10
N ASN A 53 -3.25 -11.39 2.85
CA ASN A 53 -3.32 -12.73 2.27
C ASN A 53 -4.46 -12.85 1.25
N TYR A 54 -5.61 -12.22 1.51
CA TYR A 54 -6.71 -12.20 0.54
C TYR A 54 -6.27 -11.60 -0.81
N TYR A 55 -5.67 -10.41 -0.82
CA TYR A 55 -5.26 -9.78 -2.08
C TYR A 55 -4.05 -10.44 -2.72
N ILE A 56 -3.02 -10.77 -1.94
CA ILE A 56 -1.72 -11.21 -2.48
C ILE A 56 -1.70 -12.72 -2.69
N VAL A 57 -2.17 -13.51 -1.71
CA VAL A 57 -2.06 -14.97 -1.76
C VAL A 57 -3.23 -15.61 -2.48
N GLU A 58 -4.46 -15.18 -2.16
CA GLU A 58 -5.68 -15.79 -2.73
C GLU A 58 -6.00 -15.23 -4.12
N MET A 59 -5.87 -13.92 -4.30
CA MET A 59 -6.21 -13.25 -5.56
C MET A 59 -5.01 -13.05 -6.50
N GLY A 60 -3.77 -13.19 -6.01
CA GLY A 60 -2.56 -13.03 -6.82
C GLY A 60 -2.33 -11.60 -7.32
N MET A 61 -2.83 -10.58 -6.62
CA MET A 61 -2.78 -9.18 -7.05
C MET A 61 -1.41 -8.55 -6.83
N ASN A 62 -1.00 -7.69 -7.77
CA ASN A 62 0.12 -6.80 -7.59
C ASN A 62 -0.23 -5.69 -6.58
N PHE A 63 0.78 -5.13 -5.92
CA PHE A 63 0.56 -4.23 -4.80
C PHE A 63 1.58 -3.10 -4.77
N VAL A 64 1.10 -1.86 -4.69
CA VAL A 64 1.93 -0.66 -4.54
C VAL A 64 1.48 0.14 -3.33
N PHE A 65 2.44 0.54 -2.48
CA PHE A 65 2.17 1.38 -1.33
C PHE A 65 3.28 2.41 -1.10
N TYR A 66 2.92 3.54 -0.52
CA TYR A 66 3.82 4.59 -0.06
C TYR A 66 3.96 4.51 1.46
N TYR A 67 5.17 4.29 1.96
CA TYR A 67 5.43 4.27 3.40
C TYR A 67 5.81 5.67 3.90
N VAL A 68 5.02 6.22 4.81
CA VAL A 68 5.17 7.62 5.25
C VAL A 68 6.51 7.87 5.95
N GLU A 69 6.93 6.93 6.80
CA GLU A 69 8.10 7.13 7.66
C GLU A 69 9.41 7.33 6.90
N ASP A 70 9.65 6.57 5.82
CA ASP A 70 10.85 6.73 4.99
C ASP A 70 10.58 7.48 3.67
N GLY A 71 9.30 7.74 3.41
CA GLY A 71 8.79 8.45 2.27
C GLY A 71 8.98 7.74 0.93
N ASN A 72 9.12 6.41 0.86
CA ASN A 72 9.31 5.70 -0.40
C ASN A 72 8.09 4.90 -0.84
N PHE A 73 8.06 4.61 -2.15
CA PHE A 73 7.11 3.69 -2.75
C PHE A 73 7.71 2.28 -2.83
N TYR A 74 6.88 1.29 -2.57
CA TYR A 74 7.24 -0.12 -2.58
C TYR A 74 6.26 -0.90 -3.44
N GLY A 75 6.78 -1.92 -4.13
CA GLY A 75 6.03 -2.79 -5.03
C GLY A 75 6.18 -4.26 -4.64
N ILE A 76 5.11 -5.03 -4.84
CA ILE A 76 5.08 -6.50 -4.82
C ILE A 76 4.52 -6.95 -6.17
N HIS A 77 5.32 -7.63 -6.98
CA HIS A 77 4.92 -8.07 -8.32
C HIS A 77 4.66 -9.59 -8.34
N THR A 78 3.41 -9.97 -8.07
CA THR A 78 3.01 -11.37 -7.88
C THR A 78 2.98 -12.18 -9.16
N GLU A 79 2.94 -11.56 -10.33
CA GLU A 79 2.89 -12.27 -11.63
C GLU A 79 4.17 -13.07 -11.97
N ILE A 80 5.23 -12.92 -11.18
CA ILE A 80 6.46 -13.70 -11.33
C ILE A 80 6.85 -14.45 -10.06
N CYS A 81 7.56 -15.57 -10.23
CA CYS A 81 8.11 -16.38 -9.15
C CYS A 81 9.59 -16.72 -9.43
N PRO A 82 10.54 -16.44 -8.51
CA PRO A 82 10.32 -15.81 -7.21
C PRO A 82 9.76 -14.38 -7.33
N THR A 83 8.89 -13.99 -6.40
CA THR A 83 8.19 -12.70 -6.40
C THR A 83 9.09 -11.60 -5.85
N PRO A 84 9.39 -10.53 -6.62
CA PRO A 84 10.19 -9.44 -6.12
C PRO A 84 9.35 -8.53 -5.22
N VAL A 85 9.97 -8.13 -4.13
CA VAL A 85 9.55 -6.98 -3.32
C VAL A 85 10.62 -5.93 -3.45
N PHE A 86 10.25 -4.74 -3.89
CA PHE A 86 11.21 -3.75 -4.34
C PHE A 86 10.77 -2.33 -3.97
N ARG A 87 11.73 -1.42 -3.99
CA ARG A 87 11.53 0.01 -3.78
C ARG A 87 11.67 0.74 -5.10
N PHE A 88 10.67 1.55 -5.44
CA PHE A 88 10.71 2.37 -6.64
C PHE A 88 11.74 3.49 -6.52
N ARG A 89 12.42 3.78 -7.63
CA ARG A 89 13.20 5.01 -7.77
C ARG A 89 12.25 6.18 -7.98
N LYS A 90 12.39 7.21 -7.15
CA LYS A 90 11.60 8.43 -7.26
C LYS A 90 12.01 9.24 -8.47
N GLN A 91 11.02 9.81 -9.15
CA GLN A 91 11.19 10.82 -10.18
C GLN A 91 11.05 12.23 -9.57
N PRO A 92 11.72 13.25 -10.12
CA PRO A 92 11.42 14.64 -9.80
C PRO A 92 9.96 14.96 -10.16
N ALA A 93 9.20 15.50 -9.21
CA ALA A 93 7.79 15.84 -9.40
C ALA A 93 7.38 17.00 -8.47
N GLU A 94 6.24 17.62 -8.78
CA GLU A 94 5.69 18.73 -7.98
C GLU A 94 5.07 18.26 -6.66
N CYS A 95 4.40 17.10 -6.66
CA CYS A 95 3.84 16.47 -5.48
C CYS A 95 4.40 15.05 -5.28
N VAL A 96 4.16 14.47 -4.09
CA VAL A 96 4.79 13.22 -3.69
C VAL A 96 4.26 12.02 -4.49
N ILE A 97 2.94 11.95 -4.72
CA ILE A 97 2.33 10.82 -5.45
C ILE A 97 2.91 10.68 -6.87
N ASP A 98 3.19 11.81 -7.52
CA ASP A 98 3.74 11.87 -8.88
C ASP A 98 5.21 11.45 -8.96
N GLN A 99 5.90 11.31 -7.82
CA GLN A 99 7.27 10.77 -7.80
C GLN A 99 7.33 9.30 -8.21
N LEU A 100 6.20 8.58 -8.18
CA LEU A 100 6.10 7.24 -8.76
C LEU A 100 6.18 7.28 -10.30
N GLY A 101 5.80 8.40 -10.91
CA GLY A 101 5.76 8.57 -12.36
C GLY A 101 4.72 7.65 -13.02
N TYR A 102 5.10 7.06 -14.15
CA TYR A 102 4.29 6.04 -14.86
C TYR A 102 4.65 4.62 -14.46
N ALA A 103 5.46 4.44 -13.41
CA ALA A 103 5.95 3.12 -13.03
C ALA A 103 4.84 2.28 -12.43
N ASP A 104 4.82 0.99 -12.77
CA ASP A 104 3.97 -0.01 -12.16
C ASP A 104 4.79 -1.19 -11.63
N THR A 105 4.13 -2.24 -11.16
CA THR A 105 4.83 -3.38 -10.58
C THR A 105 5.69 -4.15 -11.57
N HIS A 106 5.44 -4.02 -12.88
CA HIS A 106 6.22 -4.71 -13.92
C HIS A 106 7.61 -4.09 -14.08
N ASP A 107 7.83 -2.84 -13.66
CA ASP A 107 9.12 -2.14 -13.77
C ASP A 107 10.16 -2.51 -12.69
N TYR A 108 9.95 -3.58 -11.92
CA TYR A 108 10.80 -3.97 -10.79
C TYR A 108 12.30 -4.11 -11.13
N TYR A 109 12.63 -4.50 -12.36
CA TYR A 109 14.01 -4.71 -12.83
C TYR A 109 14.83 -3.41 -12.95
N GLN A 110 14.18 -2.26 -13.00
CA GLN A 110 14.83 -0.94 -13.02
C GLN A 110 15.03 -0.35 -11.61
N ASN A 111 14.48 -1.03 -10.60
CA ASN A 111 14.32 -0.54 -9.24
C ASN A 111 15.25 -1.26 -8.26
N ASP A 112 15.13 -0.92 -6.98
CA ASP A 112 15.94 -1.53 -5.91
C ASP A 112 15.19 -2.73 -5.34
N VAL A 113 15.55 -3.94 -5.78
CA VAL A 113 14.94 -5.18 -5.28
C VAL A 113 15.48 -5.51 -3.90
N LEU A 114 14.57 -5.60 -2.93
CA LEU A 114 14.90 -5.81 -1.52
C LEU A 114 14.81 -7.29 -1.14
N TYR A 115 13.83 -8.00 -1.70
CA TYR A 115 13.60 -9.41 -1.44
C TYR A 115 13.15 -10.13 -2.70
N TRP A 116 13.47 -11.42 -2.75
CA TRP A 116 12.88 -12.39 -3.66
C TRP A 116 12.16 -13.44 -2.80
N ALA A 117 10.84 -13.52 -2.93
CA ALA A 117 10.01 -14.45 -2.17
C ALA A 117 9.67 -15.67 -3.02
N ASP A 118 10.02 -16.87 -2.56
CA ASP A 118 9.68 -18.12 -3.25
C ASP A 118 8.19 -18.49 -3.11
N SER A 119 7.50 -17.90 -2.11
CA SER A 119 6.08 -18.06 -1.88
C SER A 119 5.43 -16.74 -1.48
N TRP A 120 4.24 -16.47 -2.00
CA TRP A 120 3.44 -15.30 -1.61
C TRP A 120 3.05 -15.34 -0.14
N SER A 121 2.89 -16.53 0.45
CA SER A 121 2.58 -16.68 1.89
C SER A 121 3.66 -16.13 2.79
N ASP A 122 4.91 -16.14 2.32
CA ASP A 122 6.07 -15.85 3.14
C ASP A 122 6.37 -14.35 3.18
N ILE A 123 5.88 -13.60 2.18
CA ILE A 123 6.08 -12.15 2.04
C ILE A 123 5.71 -11.42 3.33
N TRP A 124 4.58 -11.79 3.95
CA TRP A 124 4.09 -11.12 5.17
C TRP A 124 5.07 -11.20 6.35
N ASP A 125 5.68 -12.36 6.57
CA ASP A 125 6.57 -12.61 7.72
C ASP A 125 8.04 -12.29 7.38
N MET A 126 8.43 -12.37 6.11
CA MET A 126 9.79 -12.12 5.63
C MET A 126 10.10 -10.63 5.46
N VAL A 127 9.19 -9.86 4.84
CA VAL A 127 9.49 -8.49 4.44
C VAL A 127 9.58 -7.57 5.65
N LYS A 128 10.72 -6.90 5.75
CA LYS A 128 10.96 -5.82 6.71
C LYS A 128 11.49 -4.59 5.99
N ILE A 129 10.92 -3.43 6.30
CA ILE A 129 11.35 -2.13 5.75
C ILE A 129 11.81 -1.28 6.92
N GLY A 130 13.06 -0.78 6.84
CA GLY A 130 13.69 -0.10 7.98
C GLY A 130 13.79 -0.98 9.24
N GLY A 131 13.78 -2.31 9.09
CA GLY A 131 13.76 -3.27 10.21
C GLY A 131 12.37 -3.52 10.82
N LYS A 132 11.33 -2.80 10.38
CA LYS A 132 9.96 -2.98 10.87
C LYS A 132 9.20 -4.06 10.11
N PRO A 133 8.36 -4.86 10.77
CA PRO A 133 7.53 -5.86 10.11
C PRO A 133 6.47 -5.20 9.23
N LEU A 134 6.03 -5.93 8.20
CA LEU A 134 5.08 -5.42 7.21
C LEU A 134 3.75 -4.93 7.83
N VAL A 135 3.32 -5.50 8.97
CA VAL A 135 2.12 -5.02 9.68
C VAL A 135 2.22 -3.58 10.14
N GLU A 136 3.38 -3.17 10.67
CA GLU A 136 3.63 -1.80 11.14
C GLU A 136 3.77 -0.86 9.95
N VAL A 137 4.51 -1.30 8.93
CA VAL A 137 4.70 -0.54 7.69
C VAL A 137 3.36 -0.23 7.03
N LEU A 138 2.51 -1.24 6.83
CA LEU A 138 1.22 -1.06 6.16
C LEU A 138 0.21 -0.30 7.01
N GLN A 139 0.38 -0.22 8.34
CA GLN A 139 -0.47 0.65 9.16
C GLN A 139 -0.16 2.14 8.96
N ASP A 140 1.08 2.45 8.59
CA ASP A 140 1.58 3.80 8.36
C ASP A 140 1.90 4.06 6.86
N ALA A 141 1.26 3.29 5.98
CA ALA A 141 1.40 3.43 4.54
C ALA A 141 0.09 3.89 3.89
N TYR A 142 0.21 4.68 2.82
CA TYR A 142 -0.88 4.88 1.88
C TYR A 142 -0.83 3.77 0.82
N ILE A 143 -1.89 2.98 0.69
CA ILE A 143 -2.00 1.96 -0.34
C ILE A 143 -2.37 2.64 -1.65
N VAL A 144 -1.43 2.66 -2.60
CA VAL A 144 -1.56 3.38 -3.87
C VAL A 144 -2.39 2.57 -4.86
N ASN A 145 -2.08 1.27 -4.99
CA ASN A 145 -2.75 0.40 -5.96
C ASN A 145 -2.76 -1.07 -5.50
N ILE A 146 -3.83 -1.78 -5.84
CA ILE A 146 -3.99 -3.23 -5.76
C ILE A 146 -4.62 -3.66 -7.09
N SER A 147 -3.91 -4.44 -7.92
CA SER A 147 -4.33 -4.72 -9.31
C SER A 147 -3.86 -6.06 -9.85
#